data_AF-A0A669BR30-F1
#
_entry.id   AF-A0A669BR30-F1
#
_cell.length_a   1.000
_cell.length_b   1.000
_cell.length_c   1.000
_cell.angle_alpha   90.00
_cell.angle_beta   90.00
_cell.angle_gamma   90.00
#
_symmetry.space_group_name_H-M   'P 1'
#
loop_
_entity.id
_entity.type
_entity.pdbx_description
1 polymer ?
#
loop_
_entity_poly.entity_id
_entity_poly.type
_entity_poly.pdbx_seq_one_letter_code
_entity_poly.pdbx_strand_id
1 'polypeptide(L)'
;YELLIFIQMFSDSKFSFLLLMFPSQSMTMQCHNCAFLTSSGHILGSRVGDEIDHTECVICINDAPTTGYESDVGGHSSVSYVFRNPNEFLRRTDSHSVIIFWGPPYKIRKDPKAAFYGSLQRVSMTYRDISYLTVTPSKMLTFDDLFLRETGYDRTGWFTMVIAIEICDNIKAYGMVPPNHCGQGQHRFITEKRVFARWAKQYNITFTHPRW
;
A
#
# COMPACT_ATOMS: atom_id res chain seq x y z
N TYR A 1 -15.84 -7.57 -17.97
CA TYR A 1 -16.84 -7.59 -16.89
C TYR A 1 -16.17 -7.27 -15.56
N GLU A 2 -15.18 -8.04 -15.11
CA GLU A 2 -14.49 -7.79 -13.82
C GLU A 2 -13.74 -6.44 -13.74
N LEU A 3 -13.06 -6.02 -14.81
CA LEU A 3 -12.43 -4.69 -14.87
C LEU A 3 -13.48 -3.56 -14.72
N LEU A 4 -14.69 -3.75 -15.26
CA LEU A 4 -15.79 -2.78 -15.12
C LEU A 4 -16.30 -2.71 -13.68
N ILE A 5 -16.35 -3.84 -12.95
CA ILE A 5 -16.69 -3.86 -11.52
C ILE A 5 -15.66 -3.08 -10.71
N PHE A 6 -14.36 -3.27 -11.02
CA PHE A 6 -13.29 -2.51 -10.39
C PHE A 6 -13.45 -1.01 -10.67
N ILE A 7 -13.60 -0.60 -11.94
CA ILE A 7 -13.82 0.81 -12.32
C ILE A 7 -15.03 1.41 -11.59
N GLN A 8 -16.14 0.67 -11.52
CA GLN A 8 -17.33 1.10 -10.81
C GLN A 8 -17.05 1.31 -9.31
N MET A 9 -16.21 0.48 -8.69
CA MET A 9 -15.84 0.63 -7.27
C MET A 9 -15.00 1.87 -6.96
N PHE A 10 -14.13 2.28 -7.88
CA PHE A 10 -13.32 3.52 -7.80
C PHE A 10 -13.98 4.72 -8.48
N SER A 11 -15.17 4.53 -9.05
CA SER A 11 -15.99 5.63 -9.59
C SER A 11 -16.70 6.39 -8.47
N ASP A 12 -16.93 5.74 -7.33
CA ASP A 12 -17.28 6.45 -6.09
C ASP A 12 -16.05 7.25 -5.65
N SER A 13 -16.24 8.47 -5.14
CA SER A 13 -15.16 9.39 -4.74
C SER A 13 -13.90 8.70 -4.19
N LYS A 14 -12.72 9.12 -4.69
CA LYS A 14 -11.34 8.66 -4.39
C LYS A 14 -10.96 8.55 -2.91
N PHE A 15 -11.84 8.73 -1.94
CA PHE A 15 -11.53 8.50 -0.51
C PHE A 15 -12.68 7.86 0.27
N SER A 16 -13.75 7.44 -0.41
CA SER A 16 -15.03 7.08 0.22
C SER A 16 -14.93 5.89 1.17
N PHE A 17 -13.88 5.08 1.06
CA PHE A 17 -13.70 3.88 1.86
C PHE A 17 -12.64 3.98 2.96
N LEU A 18 -11.95 5.11 3.12
CA LEU A 18 -10.98 5.30 4.20
C LEU A 18 -11.64 6.06 5.37
N LEU A 19 -11.49 5.52 6.58
CA LEU A 19 -12.01 6.11 7.82
C LEU A 19 -10.87 6.48 8.76
N LEU A 20 -10.90 7.71 9.28
CA LEU A 20 -10.04 8.13 10.38
C LEU A 20 -10.36 7.33 11.64
N MET A 21 -9.33 6.75 12.25
CA MET A 21 -9.47 6.02 13.52
C MET A 21 -9.15 6.88 14.73
N PHE A 22 -8.14 7.75 14.63
CA PHE A 22 -7.78 8.71 15.67
C PHE A 22 -7.76 10.11 15.04
N PRO A 23 -8.56 11.06 15.56
CA PRO A 23 -8.57 12.42 15.04
C PRO A 23 -7.33 13.18 15.51
N SER A 24 -6.41 13.48 14.59
CA SER A 24 -5.35 14.48 14.78
C SER A 24 -5.63 15.75 13.95
N GLN A 25 -6.24 15.61 12.75
CA GLN A 25 -6.70 16.70 11.89
C GLN A 25 -7.68 16.18 10.79
N SER A 26 -8.38 17.06 10.08
CA SER A 26 -9.06 16.69 8.83
C SER A 26 -8.00 16.37 7.78
N MET A 27 -7.87 15.11 7.40
CA MET A 27 -6.81 14.68 6.50
C MET A 27 -7.40 14.27 5.15
N THR A 28 -6.98 14.97 4.09
CA THR A 28 -7.17 14.59 2.70
C THR A 28 -5.82 14.17 2.16
N MET A 29 -5.49 12.87 2.24
CA MET A 29 -4.25 12.37 1.66
C MET A 29 -4.43 12.16 0.17
N GLN A 30 -4.13 13.19 -0.62
CA GLN A 30 -4.05 13.07 -2.06
C GLN A 30 -2.64 13.46 -2.49
N CYS A 31 -1.94 12.54 -3.14
CA CYS A 31 -0.61 12.74 -3.66
C CYS A 31 -0.66 12.77 -5.18
N HIS A 32 0.06 13.69 -5.80
CA HIS A 32 0.19 13.69 -7.26
C HIS A 32 1.16 12.61 -7.73
N ASN A 33 2.29 12.45 -7.07
CA ASN A 33 3.31 11.47 -7.47
C ASN A 33 3.63 10.51 -6.33
N CYS A 34 3.54 9.21 -6.61
CA CYS A 34 3.80 8.16 -5.64
C CYS A 34 4.88 7.20 -6.11
N ALA A 35 5.77 6.84 -5.18
CA ALA A 35 6.71 5.74 -5.31
C ALA A 35 6.11 4.52 -4.63
N PHE A 36 5.85 3.46 -5.40
CA PHE A 36 5.29 2.22 -4.90
C PHE A 36 6.37 1.13 -4.83
N LEU A 37 6.82 0.82 -3.63
CA LEU A 37 7.95 -0.08 -3.39
C LEU A 37 7.47 -1.50 -3.09
N THR A 38 7.91 -2.44 -3.93
CA THR A 38 7.74 -3.87 -3.65
C THR A 38 8.93 -4.41 -2.85
N SER A 39 8.75 -5.52 -2.13
CA SER A 39 9.85 -6.15 -1.38
C SER A 39 10.82 -6.97 -2.25
N SER A 40 10.90 -6.69 -3.55
CA SER A 40 11.69 -7.49 -4.50
C SER A 40 13.13 -7.01 -4.61
N GLY A 41 14.07 -7.96 -4.69
CA GLY A 41 15.50 -7.66 -4.87
C GLY A 41 15.88 -7.11 -6.25
N HIS A 42 14.95 -7.01 -7.20
CA HIS A 42 15.25 -6.47 -8.54
C HIS A 42 15.58 -4.98 -8.57
N ILE A 43 15.27 -4.26 -7.49
CA ILE A 43 15.66 -2.86 -7.30
C ILE A 43 17.12 -2.69 -6.85
N LEU A 44 17.77 -3.76 -6.35
CA LEU A 44 19.11 -3.66 -5.79
C LEU A 44 20.16 -3.27 -6.84
N GLY A 45 21.06 -2.37 -6.45
CA GLY A 45 22.09 -1.78 -7.32
C GLY A 45 21.58 -0.71 -8.29
N SER A 46 20.30 -0.34 -8.25
CA SER A 46 19.71 0.67 -9.12
C SER A 46 20.07 2.11 -8.72
N ARG A 47 20.41 2.33 -7.44
CA ARG A 47 20.75 3.63 -6.85
C ARG A 47 19.67 4.71 -6.99
N VAL A 48 18.40 4.32 -6.95
CA VAL A 48 17.25 5.23 -7.09
C VAL A 48 16.67 5.71 -5.76
N GLY A 49 17.34 5.45 -4.64
CA GLY A 49 16.86 5.83 -3.30
C GLY A 49 16.60 7.33 -3.17
N ASP A 50 17.48 8.16 -3.71
CA ASP A 50 17.29 9.62 -3.72
C ASP A 50 16.04 10.01 -4.52
N GLU A 51 15.78 9.38 -5.67
CA GLU A 51 14.56 9.65 -6.47
C GLU A 51 13.29 9.28 -5.69
N ILE A 52 13.33 8.16 -4.96
CA ILE A 52 12.21 7.70 -4.13
C ILE A 52 11.95 8.68 -2.99
N ASP A 53 12.98 9.10 -2.25
CA ASP A 53 12.83 10.00 -1.10
C ASP A 53 12.33 11.40 -1.49
N HIS A 54 12.54 11.83 -2.74
CA HIS A 54 11.98 13.09 -3.28
C HIS A 54 10.55 12.94 -3.82
N THR A 55 9.97 11.75 -3.79
CA THR A 55 8.59 11.53 -4.20
C THR A 55 7.64 11.92 -3.07
N GLU A 56 6.55 12.60 -3.42
CA GLU A 56 5.57 13.14 -2.46
C GLU A 56 5.04 12.06 -1.50
N CYS A 57 4.71 10.89 -2.03
CA CYS A 57 4.26 9.75 -1.22
C CYS A 57 5.04 8.48 -1.54
N VAL A 58 5.63 7.88 -0.51
CA VAL A 58 6.31 6.59 -0.61
C VAL A 58 5.43 5.52 0.05
N ILE A 59 4.96 4.57 -0.76
CA ILE A 59 4.06 3.49 -0.35
C ILE A 59 4.84 2.17 -0.43
N CYS A 60 5.04 1.52 0.72
CA CYS A 60 5.75 0.24 0.77
C CYS A 60 4.78 -0.94 0.91
N ILE A 61 4.96 -2.00 0.11
CA ILE A 61 4.33 -3.29 0.38
C ILE A 61 5.13 -4.00 1.49
N ASN A 62 4.45 -4.44 2.55
CA ASN A 62 5.03 -5.17 3.70
C ASN A 62 6.06 -4.36 4.51
N ASP A 63 6.81 -5.05 5.38
CA ASP A 63 8.03 -4.56 6.05
C ASP A 63 9.24 -4.67 5.12
N ALA A 64 9.20 -4.05 3.92
CA ALA A 64 10.39 -3.99 3.07
C ALA A 64 11.54 -3.32 3.85
N PRO A 65 12.66 -4.02 4.11
CA PRO A 65 13.76 -3.46 4.88
C PRO A 65 14.48 -2.41 4.05
N THR A 66 14.64 -1.22 4.62
CA THR A 66 15.37 -0.12 3.97
C THR A 66 16.77 0.07 4.56
N THR A 67 16.97 -0.37 5.81
CA THR A 67 18.27 -0.27 6.49
C THR A 67 19.33 -1.09 5.74
N GLY A 68 20.41 -0.44 5.32
CA GLY A 68 21.48 -1.03 4.54
C GLY A 68 21.20 -1.11 3.03
N TYR A 69 20.04 -0.61 2.58
CA TYR A 69 19.63 -0.57 1.17
C TYR A 69 19.19 0.84 0.75
N GLU A 70 19.45 1.86 1.56
CA GLU A 70 18.94 3.23 1.40
C GLU A 70 19.28 3.81 0.03
N SER A 71 20.46 3.48 -0.51
CA SER A 71 20.86 3.93 -1.83
C SER A 71 19.91 3.47 -2.94
N ASP A 72 19.28 2.30 -2.78
CA ASP A 72 18.40 1.70 -3.78
C ASP A 72 16.91 1.92 -3.50
N VAL A 73 16.51 2.03 -2.23
CA VAL A 73 15.09 2.04 -1.83
C VAL A 73 14.64 3.29 -1.06
N GLY A 74 15.56 4.21 -0.75
CA GLY A 74 15.28 5.40 0.06
C GLY A 74 15.26 5.10 1.56
N GLY A 75 15.23 6.16 2.36
CA GLY A 75 15.18 6.12 3.82
C GLY A 75 13.78 6.34 4.40
N HIS A 76 12.84 6.88 3.63
CA HIS A 76 11.55 7.36 4.11
C HIS A 76 10.35 6.54 3.62
N SER A 77 9.26 6.51 4.39
CA SER A 77 7.99 5.87 3.99
C SER A 77 6.78 6.64 4.52
N SER A 78 5.94 7.15 3.62
CA SER A 78 4.74 7.94 3.95
C SER A 78 3.51 7.07 4.27
N VAL A 79 3.41 5.86 3.70
CA VAL A 79 2.25 4.95 3.89
C VAL A 79 2.69 3.51 4.18
N SER A 80 2.18 2.93 5.27
CA SER A 80 2.41 1.52 5.64
C SER A 80 1.19 0.88 6.29
N TYR A 81 1.14 -0.45 6.30
CA TYR A 81 0.02 -1.25 6.80
C TYR A 81 0.35 -2.26 7.90
N VAL A 82 1.64 -2.56 8.14
CA VAL A 82 2.07 -3.66 9.00
C VAL A 82 2.95 -3.18 10.15
N PHE A 83 2.60 -3.65 11.35
CA PHE A 83 3.42 -3.56 12.55
C PHE A 83 4.12 -4.90 12.83
N ARG A 84 5.03 -5.38 11.99
CA ARG A 84 5.94 -6.44 12.47
C ARG A 84 7.04 -5.83 13.31
N ASN A 85 7.52 -4.64 12.94
CA ASN A 85 8.53 -3.91 13.70
C ASN A 85 8.17 -2.42 13.86
N PRO A 86 7.39 -2.07 14.91
CA PRO A 86 6.96 -0.70 15.14
C PRO A 86 8.12 0.29 15.31
N ASN A 87 9.24 -0.14 15.93
CA ASN A 87 10.39 0.73 16.16
C ASN A 87 11.12 1.07 14.87
N GLU A 88 11.24 0.13 13.94
CA GLU A 88 11.82 0.38 12.62
C GLU A 88 10.90 1.26 11.78
N PHE A 89 9.60 0.99 11.78
CA PHE A 89 8.62 1.85 11.13
C PHE A 89 8.75 3.30 11.62
N LEU A 90 8.67 3.52 12.94
CA LEU A 90 8.76 4.86 13.53
C LEU A 90 10.06 5.61 13.22
N ARG A 91 11.17 4.92 12.95
CA ARG A 91 12.44 5.57 12.56
C ARG A 91 12.42 6.12 11.13
N ARG A 92 11.51 5.63 10.28
CA ARG A 92 11.40 6.00 8.86
C ARG A 92 10.23 6.95 8.57
N THR A 93 9.40 7.18 9.57
CA THR A 93 8.11 7.85 9.46
C THR A 93 8.26 9.27 9.99
N ASP A 94 7.87 10.26 9.20
CA ASP A 94 7.85 11.65 9.61
C ASP A 94 6.50 12.07 10.23
N SER A 95 6.38 13.33 10.65
CA SER A 95 5.17 13.90 11.23
C SER A 95 4.00 14.11 10.24
N HIS A 96 4.17 13.74 8.96
CA HIS A 96 3.12 13.83 7.93
C HIS A 96 2.71 12.46 7.40
N SER A 97 3.34 11.40 7.92
CA SER A 97 3.11 10.04 7.48
C SER A 97 1.82 9.46 8.04
N VAL A 98 1.27 8.50 7.30
CA VAL A 98 -0.04 7.92 7.57
C VAL A 98 0.02 6.41 7.57
N ILE A 99 -0.61 5.81 8.56
CA ILE A 99 -0.74 4.36 8.64
C ILE A 99 -2.15 3.97 8.21
N ILE A 100 -2.26 3.13 7.19
CA ILE A 100 -3.54 2.66 6.66
C ILE A 100 -3.68 1.17 6.99
N PHE A 101 -4.67 0.83 7.82
CA PHE A 101 -4.97 -0.55 8.16
C PHE A 101 -6.09 -1.10 7.28
N TRP A 102 -5.92 -2.35 6.90
CA TRP A 102 -6.98 -3.17 6.31
C TRP A 102 -6.95 -4.56 6.89
N GLY A 103 -8.10 -5.23 6.79
CA GLY A 103 -8.28 -6.56 7.33
C GLY A 103 -9.71 -6.80 7.79
N PRO A 104 -10.04 -8.06 8.12
CA PRO A 104 -11.40 -8.42 8.47
C PRO A 104 -11.95 -7.56 9.62
N PRO A 105 -13.21 -7.08 9.55
CA PRO A 105 -13.78 -6.16 10.55
C PRO A 105 -13.67 -6.67 11.99
N TYR A 106 -13.73 -8.00 12.20
CA TYR A 106 -13.59 -8.59 13.52
C TYR A 106 -12.19 -8.41 14.14
N LYS A 107 -11.14 -8.20 13.32
CA LYS A 107 -9.76 -7.92 13.77
C LYS A 107 -9.49 -6.43 14.01
N ILE A 108 -10.22 -5.55 13.31
CA ILE A 108 -10.09 -4.08 13.40
C ILE A 108 -11.22 -3.48 14.23
N ARG A 109 -11.78 -4.27 15.16
CA ARG A 109 -12.79 -3.78 16.09
C ARG A 109 -12.22 -2.63 16.91
N LYS A 110 -12.98 -1.53 16.99
CA LYS A 110 -12.72 -0.40 17.91
C LYS A 110 -13.03 -0.78 19.36
N ASP A 111 -12.43 -1.87 19.82
CA ASP A 111 -12.57 -2.40 21.17
C ASP A 111 -11.23 -2.17 21.89
N PRO A 112 -11.17 -1.29 22.91
CA PRO A 112 -9.95 -1.04 23.69
C PRO A 112 -9.33 -2.30 24.32
N LYS A 113 -10.12 -3.36 24.52
CA LYS A 113 -9.64 -4.64 25.05
C LYS A 113 -9.06 -5.56 23.96
N ALA A 114 -9.33 -5.27 22.69
CA ALA A 114 -8.74 -6.02 21.59
C ALA A 114 -7.24 -5.66 21.47
N ALA A 115 -6.40 -6.68 21.35
CA ALA A 115 -4.94 -6.52 21.33
C ALA A 115 -4.46 -5.53 20.26
N PHE A 116 -5.09 -5.53 19.08
CA PHE A 116 -4.77 -4.62 17.98
C PHE A 116 -5.09 -3.17 18.32
N TYR A 117 -6.36 -2.85 18.60
CA TYR A 117 -6.80 -1.48 18.87
C TYR A 117 -6.18 -0.91 20.15
N GLY A 118 -6.04 -1.73 21.20
CA GLY A 118 -5.36 -1.31 22.44
C GLY A 118 -3.87 -1.01 22.25
N SER A 119 -3.18 -1.72 21.35
CA SER A 119 -1.78 -1.40 21.01
C SER A 119 -1.69 -0.16 20.15
N LEU A 120 -2.58 -0.02 19.18
CA LEU A 120 -2.65 1.16 18.33
C LEU A 120 -2.95 2.43 19.13
N GLN A 121 -3.86 2.35 20.10
CA GLN A 121 -4.17 3.46 21.00
C GLN A 121 -2.96 3.89 21.84
N ARG A 122 -2.12 2.93 22.26
CA ARG A 122 -0.86 3.24 22.97
C ARG A 122 0.14 3.97 22.06
N VAL A 123 0.26 3.55 20.81
CA VAL A 123 1.13 4.22 19.83
C VAL A 123 0.60 5.63 19.52
N SER A 124 -0.70 5.80 19.28
CA SER A 124 -1.28 7.12 18.99
C SER A 124 -1.22 8.09 20.18
N MET A 125 -1.26 7.59 21.42
CA MET A 125 -1.01 8.41 22.61
C MET A 125 0.45 8.85 22.74
N THR A 126 1.39 8.07 22.21
CA THR A 126 2.83 8.34 22.27
C THR A 126 3.29 9.24 21.12
N TYR A 127 2.70 9.08 19.93
CA TYR A 127 3.05 9.80 18.70
C TYR A 127 1.81 10.52 18.15
N ARG A 128 1.69 11.82 18.48
CA ARG A 128 0.50 12.64 18.16
C ARG A 128 0.43 13.10 16.71
N ASP A 129 1.55 13.10 16.01
CA ASP A 129 1.69 13.65 14.65
C ASP A 129 1.62 12.55 13.57
N ILE A 130 1.05 11.38 13.89
CA ILE A 130 0.82 10.30 12.92
C ILE A 130 -0.68 10.09 12.79
N SER A 131 -1.15 10.05 11.55
CA SER A 131 -2.56 9.77 11.27
C SER A 131 -2.78 8.30 10.98
N TYR A 132 -3.92 7.78 11.45
CA TYR A 132 -4.27 6.37 11.32
C TYR A 132 -5.62 6.22 10.62
N LEU A 133 -5.62 5.57 9.47
CA LEU A 133 -6.80 5.29 8.65
C LEU A 133 -7.12 3.79 8.69
N THR A 134 -8.39 3.45 8.47
CA THR A 134 -8.83 2.08 8.22
C THR A 134 -9.77 2.01 7.03
N VAL A 135 -9.72 0.92 6.28
CA VAL A 135 -10.74 0.64 5.26
C VAL A 135 -12.10 0.38 5.93
N THR A 136 -13.19 0.91 5.36
CA THR A 136 -14.56 0.68 5.86
C THR A 136 -14.90 -0.82 5.83
N PRO A 137 -15.67 -1.34 6.81
CA PRO A 137 -16.07 -2.74 6.81
C PRO A 137 -16.79 -3.19 5.52
N SER A 138 -17.65 -2.33 4.97
CA SER A 138 -18.39 -2.62 3.75
C SER A 138 -17.45 -2.80 2.54
N LYS A 139 -16.54 -1.84 2.32
CA LYS A 139 -15.61 -1.92 1.19
C LYS A 139 -14.55 -3.00 1.39
N MET A 140 -14.16 -3.30 2.64
CA MET A 140 -13.29 -4.45 2.94
C MET A 140 -13.90 -5.78 2.45
N LEU A 141 -15.20 -5.99 2.69
CA LEU A 141 -15.90 -7.19 2.20
C LEU A 141 -15.96 -7.24 0.67
N THR A 142 -16.21 -6.10 0.02
CA THR A 142 -16.21 -6.00 -1.44
C THR A 142 -14.82 -6.27 -2.02
N PHE A 143 -13.77 -5.71 -1.43
CA PHE A 143 -12.39 -5.97 -1.84
C PHE A 143 -12.00 -7.43 -1.65
N ASP A 144 -12.42 -8.09 -0.56
CA ASP A 144 -12.16 -9.52 -0.33
C ASP A 144 -12.83 -10.41 -1.40
N ASP A 145 -14.09 -10.16 -1.77
CA ASP A 145 -14.80 -10.92 -2.82
C ASP A 145 -14.10 -10.74 -4.19
N LEU A 146 -13.81 -9.50 -4.55
CA LEU A 146 -13.14 -9.17 -5.80
C LEU A 146 -11.72 -9.77 -5.86
N PHE A 147 -10.99 -9.68 -4.75
CA PHE A 147 -9.67 -10.25 -4.61
C PHE A 147 -9.67 -11.77 -4.84
N LEU A 148 -10.62 -12.48 -4.22
CA LEU A 148 -10.78 -13.93 -4.37
C LEU A 148 -11.09 -14.31 -5.82
N ARG A 149 -11.93 -13.52 -6.50
CA ARG A 149 -12.24 -13.71 -7.93
C ARG A 149 -11.05 -13.47 -8.84
N GLU A 150 -10.25 -12.43 -8.55
CA GLU A 150 -9.20 -11.95 -9.45
C GLU A 150 -7.85 -12.68 -9.28
N THR A 151 -7.44 -13.01 -8.05
CA THR A 151 -6.05 -13.45 -7.79
C THR A 151 -5.96 -14.79 -7.07
N GLY A 152 -6.99 -15.16 -6.31
CA GLY A 152 -7.07 -16.38 -5.52
C GLY A 152 -6.23 -16.43 -4.23
N TYR A 153 -5.13 -15.67 -4.04
CA TYR A 153 -4.19 -16.01 -2.94
C TYR A 153 -3.33 -14.88 -2.26
N ASP A 154 -2.71 -13.89 -2.92
CA ASP A 154 -1.93 -12.82 -2.21
C ASP A 154 -2.70 -11.51 -1.90
N ARG A 155 -3.21 -11.39 -0.68
CA ARG A 155 -4.00 -10.23 -0.23
C ARG A 155 -3.20 -8.95 -0.05
N THR A 156 -1.90 -9.02 0.18
CA THR A 156 -1.19 -7.84 0.69
C THR A 156 -0.82 -6.85 -0.42
N GLY A 157 -0.20 -7.33 -1.50
CA GLY A 157 0.17 -6.48 -2.64
C GLY A 157 -1.06 -5.84 -3.30
N TRP A 158 -2.13 -6.62 -3.45
CA TRP A 158 -3.41 -6.17 -4.00
C TRP A 158 -4.00 -4.97 -3.27
N PHE A 159 -4.22 -5.10 -1.96
CA PHE A 159 -4.81 -4.04 -1.16
C PHE A 159 -3.93 -2.79 -1.12
N THR A 160 -2.61 -2.97 -1.10
CA THR A 160 -1.67 -1.85 -1.16
C THR A 160 -1.80 -1.09 -2.49
N MET A 161 -1.92 -1.81 -3.62
CA MET A 161 -2.10 -1.18 -4.94
C MET A 161 -3.45 -0.48 -5.08
N VAL A 162 -4.53 -1.08 -4.54
CA VAL A 162 -5.86 -0.45 -4.44
C VAL A 162 -5.76 0.90 -3.71
N ILE A 163 -5.08 0.93 -2.57
CA ILE A 163 -4.86 2.15 -1.80
C ILE A 163 -4.01 3.15 -2.58
N ALA A 164 -2.97 2.69 -3.30
CA ALA A 164 -2.14 3.56 -4.13
C ALA A 164 -2.97 4.24 -5.23
N ILE A 165 -3.83 3.51 -5.92
CA ILE A 165 -4.72 4.06 -6.97
C ILE A 165 -5.70 5.10 -6.39
N GLU A 166 -6.16 4.86 -5.16
CA GLU A 166 -7.08 5.75 -4.45
C GLU A 166 -6.40 7.08 -4.08
N ILE A 167 -5.18 7.03 -3.54
CA ILE A 167 -4.50 8.22 -2.99
C ILE A 167 -3.59 8.93 -4.00
N CYS A 168 -3.22 8.30 -5.12
CA CYS A 168 -2.23 8.82 -6.07
C CYS A 168 -2.83 9.17 -7.44
N ASP A 169 -2.34 10.24 -8.06
CA ASP A 169 -2.61 10.49 -9.49
C ASP A 169 -1.62 9.74 -10.40
N ASN A 170 -0.35 9.66 -10.01
CA ASN A 170 0.72 8.99 -10.75
C ASN A 170 1.44 8.00 -9.82
N ILE A 171 1.60 6.76 -10.26
CA ILE A 171 2.26 5.70 -9.51
C ILE A 171 3.47 5.22 -10.31
N LYS A 172 4.65 5.30 -9.71
CA LYS A 172 5.86 4.65 -10.20
C LYS A 172 6.19 3.49 -9.29
N ALA A 173 6.05 2.27 -9.80
CA ALA A 173 6.25 1.04 -9.06
C ALA A 173 7.65 0.46 -9.30
N TYR A 174 8.38 0.19 -8.21
CA TYR A 174 9.77 -0.25 -8.25
C TYR A 174 9.92 -1.71 -7.80
N GLY A 175 10.83 -2.44 -8.47
CA GLY A 175 11.15 -3.83 -8.12
C GLY A 175 10.13 -4.85 -8.63
N MET A 176 9.06 -4.41 -9.30
CA MET A 176 8.02 -5.31 -9.79
C MET A 176 8.43 -5.90 -11.14
N VAL A 177 8.44 -7.23 -11.24
CA VAL A 177 8.74 -7.94 -12.49
C VAL A 177 7.49 -8.14 -13.34
N PRO A 178 7.62 -8.26 -14.69
CA PRO A 178 6.47 -8.46 -15.56
C PRO A 178 5.78 -9.81 -15.30
N PRO A 179 4.51 -9.97 -15.70
CA PRO A 179 3.71 -11.14 -15.36
C PRO A 179 4.20 -12.45 -15.99
N ASN A 180 4.98 -12.36 -17.07
CA ASN A 180 5.60 -13.50 -17.76
C ASN A 180 7.03 -13.80 -17.26
N HIS A 181 7.52 -13.06 -16.27
CA HIS A 181 8.81 -13.33 -15.66
C HIS A 181 8.78 -14.70 -14.97
N CYS A 182 9.75 -15.56 -15.30
CA CYS A 182 9.88 -16.99 -14.91
C CYS A 182 9.08 -18.03 -15.73
N GLY A 183 8.50 -17.69 -16.89
CA GLY A 183 7.86 -18.67 -17.79
C GLY A 183 6.50 -19.20 -17.27
N GLN A 184 5.80 -19.99 -18.10
CA GLN A 184 4.47 -20.55 -17.78
C GLN A 184 4.56 -21.67 -16.71
N GLY A 185 4.86 -21.31 -15.48
CA GLY A 185 4.64 -22.15 -14.29
C GLY A 185 3.53 -21.53 -13.43
N GLN A 186 2.74 -22.33 -12.72
CA GLN A 186 1.63 -21.88 -11.86
C GLN A 186 2.07 -21.12 -10.59
N HIS A 187 2.96 -20.12 -10.73
CA HIS A 187 3.37 -19.30 -9.60
C HIS A 187 2.29 -18.27 -9.27
N ARG A 188 1.82 -18.32 -8.02
CA ARG A 188 0.74 -17.50 -7.42
C ARG A 188 0.85 -15.99 -7.71
N PHE A 189 2.07 -15.49 -7.89
CA PHE A 189 2.37 -14.09 -8.18
C PHE A 189 2.14 -13.66 -9.65
N ILE A 190 1.90 -14.59 -10.57
CA ILE A 190 1.68 -14.28 -11.99
C ILE A 190 0.30 -13.64 -12.18
N THR A 191 -0.72 -14.09 -11.46
CA THR A 191 -2.09 -13.62 -11.62
C THR A 191 -2.24 -12.16 -11.20
N GLU A 192 -1.71 -11.80 -10.03
CA GLU A 192 -1.72 -10.43 -9.52
C GLU A 192 -1.00 -9.45 -10.47
N LYS A 193 0.20 -9.80 -10.95
CA LYS A 193 0.95 -8.98 -11.91
C LYS A 193 0.19 -8.77 -13.22
N ARG A 194 -0.55 -9.78 -13.72
CA ARG A 194 -1.42 -9.62 -14.90
C ARG A 194 -2.54 -8.63 -14.64
N VAL A 195 -3.06 -8.56 -13.42
CA VAL A 195 -4.06 -7.55 -13.07
C VAL A 195 -3.44 -6.16 -13.07
N PHE A 196 -2.27 -5.98 -12.44
CA PHE A 196 -1.57 -4.69 -12.44
C PHE A 196 -1.18 -4.23 -13.84
N ALA A 197 -0.79 -5.15 -14.73
CA ALA A 197 -0.55 -4.88 -16.14
C ALA A 197 -1.80 -4.34 -16.86
N ARG A 198 -2.99 -4.84 -16.51
CA ARG A 198 -4.26 -4.33 -17.06
C ARG A 198 -4.59 -2.97 -16.47
N TRP A 199 -4.38 -2.76 -15.17
CA TRP A 199 -4.63 -1.49 -14.50
C TRP A 199 -3.74 -0.36 -14.98
N ALA A 200 -2.48 -0.64 -15.31
CA ALA A 200 -1.57 0.36 -15.89
C ALA A 200 -2.04 0.93 -17.24
N LYS A 201 -3.01 0.28 -17.91
CA LYS A 201 -3.64 0.82 -19.13
C LYS A 201 -4.73 1.86 -18.84
N GLN A 202 -5.16 1.94 -17.60
CA GLN A 202 -6.30 2.75 -17.18
C GLN A 202 -5.93 3.80 -16.13
N TYR A 203 -5.01 3.45 -15.25
CA TYR A 203 -4.44 4.32 -14.23
C TYR A 203 -3.01 4.65 -14.62
N ASN A 204 -2.50 5.82 -14.20
CA ASN A 204 -1.14 6.23 -14.55
C ASN A 204 -0.10 5.49 -13.69
N ILE A 205 0.11 4.21 -13.99
CA ILE A 205 1.03 3.31 -13.31
C ILE A 205 2.18 3.00 -14.25
N THR A 206 3.40 3.24 -13.80
CA THR A 206 4.64 2.93 -14.52
C THR A 206 5.46 1.93 -13.72
N PHE A 207 5.94 0.85 -14.34
CA PHE A 207 6.82 -0.11 -13.68
C PHE A 207 8.27 0.18 -14.05
N THR A 208 9.15 0.13 -13.05
CA THR A 208 10.58 0.36 -13.24
C THR A 208 11.42 -0.58 -12.38
N HIS A 209 12.65 -0.83 -12.85
CA HIS A 209 13.61 -1.74 -12.23
C HIS A 209 13.01 -3.13 -11.92
N PRO A 210 12.57 -3.91 -12.93
CA PRO A 210 12.67 -3.66 -14.38
C PRO A 210 11.48 -2.88 -14.97
N ARG A 211 11.67 -2.30 -16.17
CA ARG A 211 10.61 -1.59 -16.91
C ARG A 211 9.75 -2.55 -17.72
N TRP A 212 8.43 -2.36 -17.67
CA TRP A 212 7.42 -3.08 -18.46
C TRP A 212 6.05 -2.40 -18.40
#